data_AF-A0AAW9K3W9-F1
#
_entry.id   AF-A0AAW9K3W9-F1
#
_cell.length_a   1.000
_cell.length_b   1.000
_cell.length_c   1.000
_cell.angle_alpha   90.00
_cell.angle_beta   90.00
_cell.angle_gamma   90.00
#
_symmetry.space_group_name_H-M   'P 1'
#
loop_
_entity.id
_entity.type
_entity.pdbx_description
1 polymer ?
#
loop_
_entity_poly.entity_id
_entity_poly.type
_entity_poly.pdbx_seq_one_letter_code
_entity_poly.pdbx_strand_id
1 'polypeptide(L)' 'KLDYTLCCTFLKGMANFYTGQEVLLNNDSKAKIIQIDLNNISSPLILCEDEFIDLTKTDDLYIVEIL' A
#
# COMPACT_ATOMS: atom_id res chain seq x y z
N LYS A 1 25.13 3.55 -10.71
CA LYS A 1 23.83 4.23 -10.50
C LYS A 1 22.73 3.27 -10.92
N LEU A 2 21.61 3.19 -10.21
CA LEU A 2 20.47 2.37 -10.63
C LEU A 2 19.91 2.91 -11.96
N ASP A 3 19.47 2.00 -12.84
CA ASP A 3 18.80 2.37 -14.08
C ASP A 3 17.37 2.81 -13.76
N TYR A 4 17.06 4.05 -14.11
CA TYR A 4 15.76 4.66 -13.82
C TYR A 4 14.60 3.90 -14.46
N THR A 5 14.75 3.46 -15.71
CA THR A 5 13.70 2.77 -16.47
C THR A 5 13.39 1.40 -15.87
N LEU A 6 14.44 0.67 -15.49
CA LEU A 6 14.28 -0.62 -14.81
C LEU A 6 13.63 -0.44 -13.44
N CYS A 7 14.03 0.57 -12.65
CA CYS A 7 13.40 0.89 -11.38
C CYS A 7 11.91 1.22 -11.54
N CYS A 8 11.54 2.08 -12.49
CA CYS A 8 10.14 2.41 -12.74
C CYS A 8 9.31 1.18 -13.16
N THR A 9 9.91 0.28 -13.95
CA THR A 9 9.24 -0.96 -14.37
C THR A 9 8.97 -1.87 -13.17
N PHE A 10 9.98 -2.05 -12.32
CA PHE A 10 9.85 -2.83 -11.09
C PHE A 10 8.79 -2.25 -10.14
N LEU A 11 8.85 -0.94 -9.86
CA LEU A 11 7.92 -0.27 -8.96
C LEU A 11 6.46 -0.36 -9.44
N LYS A 12 6.22 -0.23 -10.75
CA LYS A 12 4.88 -0.41 -11.34
C LYS A 12 4.39 -1.86 -11.19
N GLY A 13 5.25 -2.84 -11.44
CA GLY A 13 4.91 -4.25 -11.26
C GLY A 13 4.56 -4.57 -9.81
N MET A 14 5.34 -4.06 -8.87
CA MET A 14 5.10 -4.20 -7.44
C MET A 14 3.79 -3.52 -7.00
N ALA A 15 3.52 -2.29 -7.43
CA ALA A 15 2.27 -1.60 -7.14
C ALA A 15 1.05 -2.39 -7.66
N ASN A 16 1.14 -2.92 -8.87
CA ASN A 16 0.10 -3.77 -9.45
C ASN A 16 -0.08 -5.09 -8.69
N PHE A 17 1.02 -5.69 -8.22
CA PHE A 17 0.99 -6.96 -7.48
C PHE A 17 0.25 -6.81 -6.14
N TYR A 18 0.54 -5.75 -5.39
CA TYR A 18 -0.07 -5.51 -4.08
C TYR A 18 -1.47 -4.89 -4.14
N THR A 19 -1.81 -4.21 -5.23
CA THR A 19 -3.17 -3.68 -5.40
C THR A 19 -4.19 -4.82 -5.37
N GLY A 20 -5.16 -4.69 -4.48
CA GLY A 20 -6.21 -5.67 -4.25
C GLY A 20 -5.87 -6.76 -3.23
N GLN A 21 -4.66 -6.79 -2.68
CA GLN A 21 -4.30 -7.71 -1.60
C GLN A 21 -4.94 -7.29 -0.27
N GLU A 22 -5.21 -8.27 0.58
CA GLU A 22 -5.64 -8.05 1.96
C GLU A 22 -4.42 -7.87 2.86
N VAL A 23 -4.57 -7.02 3.87
CA VAL A 23 -3.52 -6.67 4.83
C VAL A 23 -4.10 -6.62 6.23
N LEU A 24 -3.25 -6.90 7.21
CA LEU A 24 -3.51 -6.66 8.63
C LEU A 24 -2.91 -5.31 9.03
N LEU A 25 -3.67 -4.51 9.77
CA LEU A 25 -3.24 -3.25 10.35
C LEU A 25 -2.78 -3.42 11.80
N ASN A 26 -2.02 -2.47 12.33
CA ASN A 26 -1.50 -2.48 13.70
C ASN A 26 -2.57 -2.39 14.81
N ASN A 27 -3.84 -2.20 14.44
CA ASN A 27 -5.00 -2.24 15.33
C ASN A 27 -5.82 -3.53 15.17
N ASP A 28 -5.26 -4.57 14.56
CA ASP A 28 -5.88 -5.86 14.24
C ASP A 28 -7.01 -5.82 13.20
N SER A 29 -7.31 -4.67 12.60
CA SER A 29 -8.26 -4.56 11.49
C SER A 29 -7.68 -5.13 10.20
N LYS A 30 -8.55 -5.73 9.38
CA LYS A 30 -8.22 -6.14 8.01
C LYS A 30 -8.65 -5.09 7.01
N ALA A 31 -7.81 -4.84 6.03
CA ALA A 31 -8.10 -3.91 4.95
C ALA A 31 -7.62 -4.44 3.61
N LYS A 32 -8.08 -3.84 2.52
CA LYS A 32 -7.65 -4.14 1.16
C LYS A 32 -6.87 -2.97 0.59
N ILE A 33 -5.73 -3.22 -0.02
CA ILE A 33 -4.98 -2.18 -0.74
C ILE A 33 -5.76 -1.80 -2.01
N ILE A 34 -6.11 -0.52 -2.15
CA ILE A 34 -6.86 0.00 -3.29
C ILE A 34 -5.94 0.66 -4.31
N GLN A 35 -4.94 1.41 -3.82
CA GLN A 35 -4.00 2.12 -4.68
C GLN A 35 -2.68 2.36 -3.97
N ILE A 36 -1.58 2.20 -4.70
CA ILE A 36 -0.22 2.53 -4.25
C ILE A 36 0.28 3.77 -5.00
N ASP A 37 0.66 4.82 -4.27
CA ASP A 37 1.47 5.91 -4.80
C ASP A 37 2.93 5.44 -4.87
N LEU A 38 3.54 5.49 -6.05
CA LEU A 38 4.94 5.09 -6.24
C LEU A 38 5.93 5.99 -5.50
N ASN A 39 5.51 7.19 -5.09
CA ASN A 39 6.31 8.08 -4.25
C ASN A 39 6.12 7.82 -2.75
N ASN A 40 5.07 7.08 -2.35
CA ASN A 40 4.71 6.76 -0.96
C ASN A 40 4.20 5.32 -0.82
N ILE A 41 5.06 4.37 -1.18
CA ILE A 41 4.70 2.95 -1.27
C ILE A 41 4.30 2.35 0.08
N SER A 42 4.89 2.82 1.18
CA SER A 42 4.63 2.32 2.54
C SER A 42 3.26 2.72 3.09
N SER A 43 2.59 3.69 2.47
CA SER A 43 1.37 4.30 2.98
C SER A 43 0.29 4.35 1.87
N PRO A 44 -0.19 3.20 1.40
CA PRO A 44 -1.20 3.14 0.33
C PRO A 44 -2.56 3.68 0.77
N LEU A 45 -3.43 3.90 -0.22
CA LEU A 45 -4.88 4.02 -0.01
C LEU A 45 -5.44 2.62 0.23
N ILE A 46 -6.13 2.43 1.35
CA ILE A 46 -6.76 1.15 1.72
C ILE A 46 -8.28 1.31 1.86
N LEU A 47 -8.99 0.21 1.69
CA LEU A 47 -10.41 0.06 2.07
C LEU A 47 -10.45 -0.81 3.33
N CYS A 48 -10.79 -0.22 4.46
CA CYS A 48 -10.99 -0.92 5.72
C CYS A 48 -12.48 -0.88 6.02
N GLU A 49 -13.11 -2.05 6.15
CA GLU A 49 -14.57 -2.16 6.22
C GLU A 49 -15.22 -1.48 5.00
N ASP A 50 -15.91 -0.35 5.18
CA ASP A 50 -16.56 0.43 4.12
C ASP A 50 -15.94 1.84 3.95
N GLU A 51 -14.76 2.09 4.56
CA GLU A 51 -14.10 3.40 4.53
C GLU A 51 -12.76 3.37 3.77
N PHE A 52 -12.57 4.38 2.91
CA PHE A 52 -11.29 4.63 2.26
C PHE A 52 -10.37 5.40 3.20
N ILE A 53 -9.23 4.82 3.55
CA ILE A 53 -8.24 5.42 4.44
C ILE A 53 -6.96 5.68 3.66
N ASP A 54 -6.57 6.94 3.60
CA ASP A 54 -5.30 7.38 3.03
C ASP A 54 -4.21 7.36 4.11
N LEU A 55 -3.39 6.30 4.12
CA LEU A 55 -2.34 6.12 5.12
C LEU A 55 -1.24 7.18 5.05
N THR A 56 -1.19 8.03 4.01
CA THR A 56 -0.27 9.18 3.98
C THR A 56 -0.72 10.31 4.92
N LYS A 57 -1.97 10.25 5.40
CA LYS A 57 -2.58 11.25 6.31
C LYS A 57 -2.82 10.72 7.72
N THR A 58 -2.39 9.49 8.01
CA THR A 58 -2.60 8.82 9.30
C THR A 58 -1.25 8.33 9.82
N ASP A 59 -0.80 8.89 10.94
CA ASP A 59 0.53 8.58 11.49
C ASP A 59 0.52 7.37 12.44
N ASP A 60 -0.65 6.99 12.96
CA ASP A 60 -0.85 5.97 13.98
C ASP A 60 -1.36 4.63 13.43
N LEU A 61 -1.73 4.60 12.15
CA LEU A 61 -2.24 3.41 11.46
C LEU A 61 -1.27 2.97 10.37
N TYR A 62 -0.86 1.71 10.39
CA TYR A 62 0.07 1.15 9.40
C TYR A 62 -0.14 -0.36 9.20
N ILE A 63 0.33 -0.84 8.05
CA ILE A 63 0.27 -2.27 7.67
C ILE A 63 1.33 -3.05 8.45
N VAL A 64 0.92 -4.11 9.14
CA VAL A 64 1.83 -5.03 9.85
C VAL A 64 2.11 -6.30 9.06
N GLU A 65 1.14 -6.75 8.26
CA GLU A 65 1.24 -8.03 7.53
C GLU A 65 0.43 -7.99 6.23
N ILE A 66 0.94 -8.69 5.21
CA ILE A 66 0.21 -9.01 3.98
C ILE A 66 -0.36 -10.42 4.13
N LEU A 67 -1.65 -10.59 3.85
CA LEU A 67 -2.40 -11.85 4.07
C LEU A 67 -2.48 -12.72 2.82
#